data_AF-A0A356AVZ0-F1
#
_entry.id   AF-A0A356AVZ0-F1
#
_cell.length_a   1.000
_cell.length_b   1.000
_cell.length_c   1.000
_cell.angle_alpha   90.00
_cell.angle_beta   90.00
_cell.angle_gamma   90.00
#
_symmetry.space_group_name_H-M   'P 1'
#
loop_
_entity.id
_entity.type
_entity.pdbx_description
1 polymer ?
#
loop_
_entity_poly.entity_id
_entity_poly.type
_entity_poly.pdbx_seq_one_letter_code
_entity_poly.pdbx_strand_id
1 'polypeptide(L)'
;LEGKFPEALSDLFTAKGKGLFPAPKEISMDCSCQDWAVMCKHVASVFYGIGARLDQEPELFFTLRNVNMEELIQEAIQNKVEDMMGKAEVKSKRVLTGSDIGDMFGLELESTDNKPASEVKKTKTD
;
A
#
# COMPACT_ATOMS: atom_id res chain seq x y z
N LEU A 1 -17.45 -0.42 8.71
CA LEU A 1 -17.54 0.44 7.51
C LEU A 1 -18.97 0.32 6.99
N GLU A 2 -19.67 1.40 6.64
CA GLU A 2 -21.06 1.36 6.10
C GLU A 2 -21.14 0.76 4.67
N GLY A 3 -20.32 -0.26 4.36
CA GLY A 3 -20.21 -0.85 3.02
C GLY A 3 -19.63 0.08 1.95
N LYS A 4 -19.20 1.30 2.31
CA LYS A 4 -18.61 2.26 1.38
C LYS A 4 -17.09 2.20 1.43
N PHE A 5 -16.51 1.64 0.38
CA PHE A 5 -15.06 1.71 0.15
C PHE A 5 -14.69 3.07 -0.46
N PRO A 6 -13.49 3.61 -0.14
CA PRO A 6 -12.90 4.70 -0.90
C PRO A 6 -12.94 4.39 -2.41
N GLU A 7 -13.24 5.39 -3.23
CA GLU A 7 -13.39 5.23 -4.69
C GLU A 7 -12.13 4.60 -5.33
N ALA A 8 -10.95 5.00 -4.86
CA ALA A 8 -9.67 4.44 -5.27
C ALA A 8 -9.54 2.92 -5.00
N LEU A 9 -10.25 2.40 -4.00
CA LEU A 9 -10.28 0.96 -3.71
C LEU A 9 -11.41 0.24 -4.44
N SER A 10 -12.50 0.92 -4.82
CA SER A 10 -13.64 0.33 -5.52
C SER A 10 -13.21 -0.38 -6.82
N ASP A 11 -12.36 0.27 -7.60
CA ASP A 11 -11.80 -0.31 -8.82
C ASP A 11 -10.92 -1.52 -8.53
N LEU A 12 -10.16 -1.47 -7.43
CA LEU A 12 -9.28 -2.55 -6.99
C LEU A 12 -10.09 -3.75 -6.47
N PHE A 13 -11.26 -3.54 -5.87
CA PHE A 13 -12.15 -4.62 -5.43
C PHE A 13 -12.90 -5.28 -6.60
N THR A 14 -13.32 -4.49 -7.59
CA THR A 14 -14.24 -4.92 -8.65
C THR A 14 -13.57 -5.17 -10.01
N ALA A 15 -12.26 -4.94 -10.13
CA ALA A 15 -11.50 -5.21 -11.35
C ALA A 15 -11.67 -6.66 -11.81
N LYS A 16 -12.20 -6.85 -13.02
CA LYS A 16 -12.49 -8.18 -13.57
C LYS A 16 -11.21 -9.03 -13.67
N GLY A 17 -11.16 -10.12 -12.91
CA GLY A 17 -10.06 -11.10 -12.91
C GLY A 17 -8.81 -10.71 -12.11
N LYS A 18 -8.77 -9.51 -11.53
CA LYS A 18 -7.66 -9.03 -10.68
C LYS A 18 -8.12 -8.45 -9.35
N GLY A 19 -9.39 -8.10 -9.23
CA GLY A 19 -9.96 -7.53 -8.02
C GLY A 19 -10.28 -8.58 -6.98
N LEU A 20 -10.55 -8.15 -5.75
CA LEU A 20 -10.75 -8.99 -4.55
C LEU A 20 -12.07 -9.78 -4.54
N PHE A 21 -13.09 -9.36 -5.30
CA PHE A 21 -14.32 -10.15 -5.45
C PHE A 21 -14.15 -11.27 -6.48
N PRO A 22 -14.62 -12.50 -6.19
CA PRO A 22 -14.59 -13.60 -7.14
C PRO A 22 -15.43 -13.27 -8.39
N ALA A 23 -14.91 -13.63 -9.55
CA ALA A 23 -15.65 -13.60 -10.79
C ALA A 23 -16.77 -14.65 -10.75
N PRO A 24 -17.89 -14.46 -11.49
CA PRO A 24 -18.99 -15.43 -11.50
C PRO A 24 -18.59 -16.86 -11.84
N LYS A 25 -17.50 -17.07 -12.58
CA LYS A 25 -16.98 -18.40 -12.94
C LYS A 25 -16.23 -19.10 -11.80
N GLU A 26 -15.78 -18.36 -10.80
CA GLU A 26 -15.06 -18.88 -9.62
C GLU A 26 -16.04 -19.35 -8.54
N ILE A 27 -17.33 -19.04 -8.71
CA ILE A 27 -18.39 -19.35 -7.77
C ILE A 27 -19.14 -20.59 -8.27
N SER A 28 -19.04 -21.67 -7.50
CA SER A 28 -19.91 -22.85 -7.68
C SER A 28 -21.00 -22.83 -6.61
N MET A 29 -22.22 -23.14 -7.02
CA MET A 29 -23.39 -23.14 -6.15
C MET A 29 -24.11 -24.47 -6.34
N ASP A 30 -24.31 -25.18 -5.23
CA ASP A 30 -25.08 -26.41 -5.18
C ASP A 30 -26.02 -26.35 -3.98
N CYS A 31 -27.28 -26.72 -4.21
CA CYS A 31 -28.29 -26.72 -3.17
C CYS A 31 -29.20 -27.92 -3.36
N SER A 32 -29.35 -28.73 -2.30
CA SER A 32 -30.20 -29.94 -2.29
C SER A 32 -31.71 -29.66 -2.22
N CYS A 33 -32.13 -28.41 -2.43
CA CYS A 33 -33.53 -28.04 -2.32
C CYS A 33 -34.34 -28.42 -3.55
N GLN A 34 -35.67 -28.49 -3.41
CA GLN A 34 -36.59 -28.83 -4.51
C GLN A 34 -36.70 -27.75 -5.60
N ASP A 35 -35.93 -26.66 -5.49
CA ASP A 35 -35.87 -25.59 -6.47
C ASP A 35 -34.78 -25.91 -7.50
N TRP A 36 -35.15 -25.95 -8.77
CA TRP A 36 -34.31 -26.33 -9.91
C TRP A 36 -33.55 -25.14 -10.51
N ALA A 37 -33.59 -23.99 -9.84
CA ALA A 37 -32.79 -22.83 -10.18
C ALA A 37 -31.35 -22.93 -9.67
N VAL A 38 -30.39 -22.51 -10.51
CA VAL A 38 -28.97 -22.37 -10.13
C VAL A 38 -28.78 -21.37 -8.98
N MET A 39 -29.66 -20.36 -8.90
CA MET A 39 -29.72 -19.39 -7.80
C MET A 39 -31.09 -19.48 -7.14
N CYS A 40 -31.28 -20.44 -6.23
CA CYS A 40 -32.51 -20.55 -5.44
C CYS A 40 -32.50 -19.55 -4.27
N LYS A 41 -33.65 -19.41 -3.60
CA LYS A 41 -33.77 -18.54 -2.41
C LYS A 41 -32.79 -18.88 -1.28
N HIS A 42 -32.41 -20.15 -1.14
CA HIS A 42 -31.46 -20.57 -0.09
C HIS A 42 -30.04 -20.11 -0.42
N VAL A 43 -29.62 -20.32 -1.66
CA VAL A 43 -28.31 -19.82 -2.14
C VAL A 43 -28.27 -18.30 -1.97
N ALA A 44 -29.31 -17.58 -2.40
CA ALA A 44 -29.39 -16.13 -2.21
C ALA A 44 -29.26 -15.70 -0.73
N SER A 45 -29.95 -16.39 0.19
CA SER A 45 -29.83 -16.13 1.63
C SER A 45 -28.42 -16.39 2.17
N VAL A 46 -27.74 -17.43 1.68
CA VAL A 46 -26.35 -17.72 2.04
C VAL A 46 -25.42 -16.60 1.55
N PHE A 47 -25.58 -16.14 0.30
CA PHE A 47 -24.81 -15.00 -0.22
C PHE A 47 -25.02 -13.74 0.59
N TYR A 48 -26.26 -13.47 1.01
CA TYR A 48 -26.54 -12.34 1.89
C TYR A 48 -25.84 -12.48 3.24
N GLY A 49 -25.85 -13.67 3.85
CA GLY A 49 -25.13 -13.94 5.09
C GLY A 49 -23.61 -13.78 4.95
N ILE A 50 -23.05 -14.20 3.82
CA ILE A 50 -21.63 -13.98 3.49
C ILE A 50 -21.34 -12.48 3.39
N GLY A 51 -22.16 -11.73 2.66
CA GLY A 51 -22.03 -10.27 2.55
C GLY A 51 -22.09 -9.57 3.91
N ALA A 52 -23.09 -9.91 4.73
CA ALA A 52 -23.23 -9.36 6.07
C ALA A 52 -22.02 -9.67 6.97
N ARG A 53 -21.38 -10.83 6.80
CA ARG A 53 -20.15 -11.16 7.53
C ARG A 53 -18.95 -10.35 7.03
N LEU A 54 -18.83 -10.16 5.72
CA LEU A 54 -17.77 -9.36 5.11
C LEU A 54 -17.89 -7.87 5.45
N ASP A 55 -19.10 -7.37 5.66
CA ASP A 55 -19.34 -5.99 6.13
C ASP A 55 -18.81 -5.76 7.56
N GLN A 56 -18.83 -6.80 8.40
CA GLN A 56 -18.33 -6.78 9.77
C GLN A 56 -16.83 -7.07 9.85
N GLU A 57 -16.34 -8.03 9.07
CA GLU A 57 -14.98 -8.55 9.07
C GLU A 57 -14.36 -8.45 7.65
N PRO A 58 -13.94 -7.25 7.21
CA PRO A 58 -13.43 -7.04 5.85
C PRO A 58 -12.09 -7.73 5.58
N GLU A 59 -11.31 -8.09 6.61
CA GLU A 59 -10.08 -8.88 6.43
C GLU A 59 -10.30 -10.23 5.75
N LEU A 60 -11.51 -10.79 5.84
CA LEU A 60 -11.85 -12.08 5.22
C LEU A 60 -11.71 -12.06 3.70
N PHE A 61 -11.78 -10.91 3.03
CA PHE A 61 -11.48 -10.81 1.60
C PHE A 61 -10.06 -11.24 1.25
N PHE A 62 -9.09 -10.92 2.12
CA PHE A 62 -7.69 -11.30 1.93
C PHE A 62 -7.50 -12.79 2.20
N THR A 63 -8.17 -13.32 3.24
CA THR A 63 -8.21 -14.76 3.52
C THR A 63 -8.77 -15.56 2.35
N LEU A 64 -9.87 -15.10 1.73
CA LEU A 64 -10.45 -15.73 0.53
C LEU A 64 -9.49 -15.73 -0.67
N ARG A 65 -8.53 -14.81 -0.70
CA ARG A 65 -7.47 -14.75 -1.71
C ARG A 65 -6.15 -15.39 -1.30
N ASN A 66 -6.14 -16.06 -0.14
CA ASN A 66 -4.95 -16.67 0.44
C ASN A 66 -3.81 -15.64 0.58
N VAL A 67 -4.17 -14.42 0.99
CA VAL A 67 -3.26 -13.31 1.22
C VAL A 67 -3.23 -12.98 2.71
N ASN A 68 -2.04 -12.91 3.29
CA ASN A 68 -1.86 -12.44 4.65
C ASN A 68 -1.79 -10.90 4.66
N MET A 69 -2.76 -10.25 5.30
CA MET A 69 -2.82 -8.79 5.37
C MET A 69 -1.62 -8.20 6.12
N GLU A 70 -1.11 -8.90 7.13
CA GLU A 70 0.01 -8.43 7.96
C GLU A 70 1.30 -8.34 7.14
N GLU A 71 1.55 -9.36 6.30
CA GLU A 71 2.68 -9.39 5.37
C GLU A 71 2.60 -8.25 4.35
N LEU A 72 1.41 -8.01 3.77
CA LEU A 72 1.20 -6.90 2.84
C LEU A 72 1.48 -5.54 3.49
N ILE A 73 1.02 -5.35 4.72
CA ILE A 73 1.23 -4.09 5.45
C ILE A 73 2.72 -3.90 5.76
N GLN A 74 3.41 -4.97 6.20
CA GLN A 74 4.85 -4.92 6.47
C GLN A 74 5.65 -4.54 5.23
N GLU A 75 5.37 -5.18 4.10
CA GLU A 75 6.03 -4.90 2.83
C GLU A 75 5.75 -3.45 2.37
N ALA A 76 4.50 -2.99 2.47
CA ALA A 76 4.13 -1.63 2.11
C ALA A 76 4.84 -0.57 2.96
N ILE A 77 4.98 -0.82 4.26
CA ILE A 77 5.72 0.07 5.18
C ILE A 77 7.20 0.10 4.82
N GLN A 78 7.83 -1.06 4.61
CA GLN A 78 9.25 -1.15 4.23
C GLN A 78 9.53 -0.38 2.94
N ASN A 79 8.75 -0.64 1.89
CA ASN A 79 8.84 0.08 0.63
C ASN A 79 8.67 1.59 0.80
N LYS A 80 7.78 2.02 1.70
CA LYS A 80 7.57 3.45 1.94
C LYS A 80 8.74 4.09 2.69
N VAL A 81 9.33 3.39 3.65
CA VAL A 81 10.53 3.85 4.36
C VAL A 81 11.69 3.98 3.39
N GLU A 82 11.90 3.01 2.50
CA GLU A 82 12.92 3.06 1.47
C GLU A 82 12.72 4.25 0.51
N ASP A 83 11.49 4.47 0.02
CA ASP A 83 11.14 5.63 -0.82
C ASP A 83 11.41 6.96 -0.09
N MET A 84 11.11 7.04 1.20
CA MET A 84 11.38 8.23 2.00
C MET A 84 12.88 8.45 2.25
N MET A 85 13.65 7.38 2.48
CA MET A 85 15.11 7.45 2.63
C MET A 85 15.78 7.91 1.34
N GLY A 86 15.39 7.34 0.18
CA GLY A 86 15.91 7.79 -1.11
C GLY A 86 15.57 9.25 -1.42
N LYS A 87 14.40 9.74 -0.99
CA LYS A 87 14.02 11.15 -1.12
C LYS A 87 14.75 12.07 -0.15
N ALA A 88 15.16 11.58 1.01
CA ALA A 88 15.90 12.38 1.99
C ALA A 88 17.30 12.77 1.49
N GLU A 89 17.92 11.95 0.65
CA GLU A 89 19.20 12.26 0.00
C GLU A 89 19.06 13.39 -1.05
N VAL A 90 17.86 13.58 -1.62
CA VAL A 90 17.61 14.59 -2.65
C VAL A 90 17.19 15.91 -2.00
N LYS A 91 18.13 16.84 -1.85
CA LYS A 91 17.84 18.21 -1.36
C LYS A 91 16.86 18.90 -2.32
N SER A 92 15.69 19.28 -1.80
CA SER A 92 14.71 20.03 -2.60
C SER A 92 15.18 21.48 -2.84
N LYS A 93 14.68 22.13 -3.89
CA LYS A 93 14.94 23.55 -4.17
C LYS A 93 14.49 24.51 -3.05
N ARG A 94 13.70 24.05 -2.08
CA ARG A 94 13.27 24.83 -0.90
C ARG A 94 14.21 24.68 0.29
N VAL A 95 15.22 23.82 0.22
CA VAL A 95 16.22 23.65 1.28
C VAL A 95 17.31 24.70 1.07
N LEU A 96 17.39 25.67 1.99
CA LEU A 96 18.45 26.68 1.99
C LEU A 96 19.72 26.08 2.60
N THR A 97 20.85 26.28 1.92
CA THR A 97 22.18 25.96 2.46
C THR A 97 22.67 27.07 3.38
N GLY A 98 23.74 26.82 4.13
CA GLY A 98 24.35 27.86 4.98
C GLY A 98 24.75 29.12 4.20
N SER A 99 25.16 28.96 2.94
CA SER A 99 25.46 30.06 2.03
C SER A 99 24.20 30.87 1.68
N ASP A 100 23.10 30.19 1.32
CA ASP A 100 21.85 30.86 0.94
C ASP A 100 21.25 31.69 2.10
N ILE A 101 21.45 31.23 3.35
CA ILE A 101 21.02 31.93 4.55
C ILE A 101 21.92 33.16 4.79
N GLY A 102 23.23 33.01 4.63
CA GLY A 102 24.19 34.12 4.76
C GLY A 102 23.86 35.26 3.79
N ASP A 103 23.56 34.92 2.53
CA ASP A 103 23.19 35.87 1.49
C ASP A 103 21.85 36.59 1.78
N MET A 104 20.88 35.89 2.38
CA MET A 104 19.57 36.49 2.72
C MET A 104 19.66 37.49 3.88
N PHE A 105 20.54 37.24 4.85
CA PHE A 105 20.65 38.03 6.08
C PHE A 105 21.87 38.96 6.10
N GLY A 106 22.75 38.90 5.09
CA GLY A 106 23.99 39.68 5.04
C GLY A 106 24.98 39.30 6.14
N LEU A 107 25.00 38.03 6.53
CA LEU A 107 25.84 37.48 7.60
C LEU A 107 26.82 36.46 7.04
N GLU A 108 28.07 36.53 7.48
CA GLU A 108 29.08 35.53 7.14
C GLU A 108 28.90 34.32 8.07
N LEU A 109 28.37 33.22 7.51
CA LEU A 109 28.13 31.95 8.21
C LEU A 109 29.11 30.91 7.71
N GLU A 110 29.75 30.16 8.62
CA GLU A 110 30.54 28.98 8.25
C GLU A 110 29.62 27.94 7.57
N SER A 111 29.96 27.54 6.35
CA SER A 111 29.18 26.58 5.58
C SER A 111 29.26 25.19 6.21
N THR A 112 28.14 24.71 6.75
CA THR A 112 27.98 23.34 7.24
C THR A 112 27.68 22.38 6.09
N ASP A 113 28.57 22.34 5.10
CA ASP A 113 28.53 21.32 4.05
C ASP A 113 29.13 20.03 4.61
N ASN A 114 28.26 19.15 5.12
CA ASN A 114 28.62 17.77 5.42
C ASN A 114 29.03 17.06 4.12
N LYS A 115 30.33 17.06 3.83
CA LYS A 115 30.93 16.38 2.69
C LYS A 115 31.01 14.87 3.04
N PRO A 116 30.40 13.97 2.26
CA PRO A 116 30.51 12.54 2.53
C PRO A 116 31.98 12.10 2.36
N ALA A 117 32.47 11.37 3.35
CA ALA A 117 33.83 10.89 3.41
C ALA A 117 34.11 9.87 2.28
N SER A 118 34.96 10.26 1.33
CA SER A 118 35.78 9.40 0.46
C SER A 118 36.96 10.28 0.00
N GLU A 119 38.23 9.88 -0.04
CA GLU A 119 38.87 8.59 -0.21
C GLU A 119 40.18 8.51 0.59
N VAL A 120 40.51 7.30 1.05
CA VAL A 120 41.83 6.92 1.56
C VAL A 120 42.81 6.84 0.39
N LYS A 121 43.88 7.65 0.39
CA LYS A 121 45.14 7.31 -0.29
C LYS A 121 46.32 7.55 0.65
N LYS A 122 46.82 6.47 1.27
CA LYS A 122 48.15 6.44 1.86
C LYS A 122 49.17 6.30 0.73
N THR A 123 49.84 7.39 0.36
CA THR A 123 51.07 7.35 -0.43
C THR A 123 52.27 7.33 0.52
N LYS A 124 53.08 6.27 0.37
CA LYS A 124 54.41 6.08 0.96
C LYS A 124 55.34 7.25 0.62
N THR A 125 56.22 7.61 1.55
CA THR A 125 57.57 8.10 1.21
C THR A 125 58.52 7.77 2.36
N ASP A 126 59.61 7.11 2.00
CA ASP A 126 60.89 7.07 2.72
C ASP A 126 61.42 8.48 3.07
#